data_AF-A0A8J4W2Y2-F1
#
_entry.id   AF-A0A8J4W2Y2-F1
#
_cell.length_a   1.000
_cell.length_b   1.000
_cell.length_c   1.000
_cell.angle_alpha   90.00
_cell.angle_beta   90.00
_cell.angle_gamma   90.00
#
_symmetry.space_group_name_H-M   'P 1'
#
loop_
_entity.id
_entity.type
_entity.pdbx_description
1 polymer ?
#
loop_
_entity_poly.entity_id
_entity_poly.type
_entity_poly.pdbx_seq_one_letter_code
_entity_poly.pdbx_strand_id
1 'polypeptide(L)'
;MEMKRVVARFMVHKVGSFVVKERVLCFGEYSFSTLDRENQHVTNTWPYEDVDGSNVLEGETDFVIHTPRHRIKKTVYRCHFRMEVLVCLMRLRSQHYAKMPTGQPTPPELQTHTFQSLKCHKSGIQSTCVVEIRPDGIYQKDTEGDLMSHIPYTSLVSIDVICDDHEAIALNHSDNSSLFLVSKRTELAQAINRVMKAYGMQINEYRKKTMEAALKDDGGTSLTTSVSFEYQVLKVSQSNESTAAPRMLSVSEKYIMEYVDVNTVITSRPLSRIYSLILYQDTLQAFEIVYVDGIRRKYYSAQREKIVCELLASCHALGNDQVGVEVTEVQEWVRMIPRKIISQEGSKIANNMPNVNVLDRELRVAQANILHLMSVHGYRKTARSQRQLPRGLDEEMHSLAVELNANTPTPGVIAQPNKPFEKVLFVIAREVHDIVNRHGATHDFVSTYLQSLYRLMLAPPAINEFMRILTERGEEYISTISKILADGVQDTQAAVPTAPVV
;
A
#
# COMPACT_ATOMS: atom_id res chain seq x y z
N MET A 1 -16.59 18.65 13.06
CA MET A 1 -15.85 17.85 14.06
C MET A 1 -14.61 17.36 13.34
N GLU A 2 -13.47 18.01 13.53
CA GLU A 2 -12.22 17.59 12.87
C GLU A 2 -11.91 16.15 13.29
N MET A 3 -12.07 15.20 12.36
CA MET A 3 -11.34 13.95 12.47
C MET A 3 -9.87 14.36 12.44
N LYS A 4 -9.23 14.42 13.62
CA LYS A 4 -7.77 14.50 13.74
C LYS A 4 -7.19 13.56 12.67
N ARG A 5 -6.37 14.11 11.77
CA ARG A 5 -5.93 13.48 10.52
C ARG A 5 -5.62 12.00 10.75
N VAL A 6 -6.53 11.13 10.31
CA VAL A 6 -6.32 9.68 10.38
C VAL A 6 -5.23 9.35 9.38
N VAL A 7 -4.23 8.59 9.81
CA VAL A 7 -3.05 8.24 9.01
C VAL A 7 -3.03 6.77 8.60
N ALA A 8 -3.71 5.90 9.35
CA ALA A 8 -3.85 4.48 9.01
C ALA A 8 -5.14 3.92 9.60
N ARG A 9 -5.72 2.91 8.94
CA ARG A 9 -6.94 2.22 9.39
C ARG A 9 -6.78 0.72 9.24
N PHE A 10 -7.38 -0.02 10.17
CA PHE A 10 -7.38 -1.48 10.14
C PHE A 10 -8.75 -2.00 10.53
N MET A 11 -9.27 -2.96 9.75
CA MET A 11 -10.44 -3.72 10.18
C MET A 11 -10.04 -4.66 11.32
N VAL A 12 -10.74 -4.56 12.45
CA VAL A 12 -10.48 -5.36 13.64
C VAL A 12 -11.78 -5.80 14.32
N HIS A 13 -11.67 -6.83 15.14
CA HIS A 13 -12.73 -7.22 16.06
C HIS A 13 -12.31 -6.85 17.48
N LYS A 14 -13.02 -5.91 18.11
CA LYS A 14 -12.80 -5.56 19.52
C LYS A 14 -13.41 -6.65 20.41
N VAL A 15 -12.58 -7.34 21.17
CA VAL A 15 -12.97 -8.45 22.03
C VAL A 15 -13.26 -7.93 23.44
N GLY A 16 -14.53 -8.01 23.85
CA GLY A 16 -14.97 -7.73 25.22
C GLY A 16 -15.25 -9.02 25.99
N SER A 17 -15.59 -8.89 27.28
CA SER A 17 -15.87 -10.04 28.16
C SER A 17 -17.06 -10.90 27.71
N PHE A 18 -18.04 -10.31 27.02
CA PHE A 18 -19.28 -11.00 26.62
C PHE A 18 -19.60 -10.88 25.13
N VAL A 19 -18.97 -9.93 24.43
CA VAL A 19 -19.32 -9.59 23.04
C VAL A 19 -18.06 -9.26 22.25
N VAL A 20 -18.01 -9.76 21.02
CA VAL A 20 -17.03 -9.36 20.00
C VAL A 20 -17.73 -8.39 19.04
N LYS A 21 -17.13 -7.23 18.81
CA LYS A 21 -17.70 -6.19 17.95
C LYS A 21 -16.74 -5.86 16.81
N GLU A 22 -17.24 -5.83 15.59
CA GLU A 22 -16.49 -5.34 14.43
C GLU A 22 -16.27 -3.83 14.55
N ARG A 23 -15.03 -3.38 14.35
CA ARG A 23 -14.62 -1.98 14.48
C ARG A 23 -13.52 -1.68 13.47
N VAL A 24 -13.40 -0.40 13.11
CA VAL A 24 -12.19 0.09 12.46
C VAL A 24 -11.29 0.73 13.49
N LEU A 25 -10.08 0.20 13.63
CA LEU A 25 -9.03 0.81 14.43
C LEU A 25 -8.36 1.90 13.59
N CYS A 26 -8.60 3.15 13.95
CA CYS A 26 -8.03 4.32 13.29
C CYS A 26 -6.83 4.81 14.08
N PHE A 27 -5.71 5.00 13.41
CA PHE A 27 -4.55 5.67 13.96
C PHE A 27 -4.48 7.10 13.45
N GLY A 28 -4.29 8.06 14.33
CA GLY A 28 -3.99 9.45 14.01
C GLY A 28 -2.56 9.83 14.39
N GLU A 29 -2.25 11.11 14.29
CA GLU A 29 -0.91 11.63 14.59
C GLU A 29 -0.53 11.55 16.08
N TYR A 30 -1.49 11.72 17.00
CA TYR A 30 -1.24 11.81 18.45
C TYR A 30 -1.97 10.74 19.29
N SER A 31 -2.90 10.02 18.66
CA SER A 31 -3.80 9.10 19.34
C SER A 31 -4.33 8.07 18.35
N PHE A 32 -4.83 6.94 18.86
CA PHE A 32 -5.61 5.99 18.09
C PHE A 32 -7.04 5.89 18.63
N SER A 33 -7.98 5.44 17.82
CA SER A 33 -9.39 5.36 18.17
C SER A 33 -10.06 4.16 17.52
N THR A 34 -11.20 3.75 18.05
CA THR A 34 -12.08 2.75 17.43
C THR A 34 -13.31 3.44 16.87
N LEU A 35 -13.62 3.14 15.61
CA LEU A 35 -14.78 3.63 14.87
C LEU A 35 -15.78 2.47 14.74
N ASP A 36 -17.04 2.73 15.09
CA ASP A 36 -18.15 1.84 14.74
C ASP A 36 -18.60 2.16 13.32
N ARG A 37 -18.69 1.13 12.47
CA ARG A 37 -18.98 1.31 11.05
C ARG A 37 -20.46 1.42 10.72
N GLU A 38 -21.34 0.91 11.58
CA GLU A 38 -22.78 1.01 11.30
C GLU A 38 -23.25 2.47 11.43
N ASN A 39 -22.75 3.19 12.43
CA ASN A 39 -23.14 4.58 12.72
C ASN A 39 -22.03 5.61 12.46
N GLN A 40 -20.84 5.18 11.98
CA GLN A 40 -19.65 6.02 11.76
C GLN A 40 -19.24 6.85 13.00
N HIS A 41 -19.53 6.37 14.22
CA HIS A 41 -19.19 7.06 15.45
C HIS A 41 -17.91 6.52 16.08
N VAL A 42 -17.04 7.43 16.53
CA VAL A 42 -15.87 7.08 17.32
C VAL A 42 -16.32 6.57 18.69
N THR A 43 -16.01 5.31 19.02
CA THR A 43 -16.43 4.69 20.28
C THR A 43 -15.45 4.92 21.42
N ASN A 44 -14.15 4.95 21.14
CA ASN A 44 -13.10 5.19 22.12
C ASN A 44 -11.86 5.80 21.44
N THR A 45 -11.11 6.62 22.18
CA THR A 45 -9.87 7.26 21.74
C THR A 45 -8.84 7.16 22.85
N TRP A 46 -7.60 6.83 22.49
CA TRP A 46 -6.49 6.67 23.41
C TRP A 46 -5.28 7.48 22.91
N PRO A 47 -4.71 8.38 23.72
CA PRO A 47 -3.42 9.01 23.44
C PRO A 47 -2.30 7.98 23.31
N TYR A 48 -1.29 8.25 22.49
CA TYR A 48 -0.12 7.39 22.40
C TYR A 48 0.69 7.33 23.69
N GLU A 49 0.61 8.38 24.51
CA GLU A 49 1.29 8.48 25.80
C GLU A 49 0.74 7.48 26.80
N ASP A 50 -0.55 7.14 26.78
CA ASP A 50 -1.17 6.13 27.66
C ASP A 50 -0.75 4.69 27.29
N VAL A 51 -0.16 4.57 26.10
CA VAL A 51 0.78 3.57 25.58
C VAL A 51 1.78 2.89 26.52
N ASP A 52 1.44 1.93 27.38
CA ASP A 52 2.48 1.25 28.18
C ASP A 52 3.12 0.07 27.43
N GLY A 53 2.36 -0.60 26.55
CA GLY A 53 2.88 -1.70 25.74
C GLY A 53 1.80 -2.39 24.92
N SER A 54 2.21 -3.26 24.02
CA SER A 54 1.31 -4.07 23.21
C SER A 54 1.93 -5.43 22.91
N ASN A 55 1.14 -6.49 23.02
CA ASN A 55 1.63 -7.86 22.86
C ASN A 55 0.68 -8.69 22.02
N VAL A 56 1.25 -9.64 21.28
CA VAL A 56 0.49 -10.76 20.75
C VAL A 56 -0.06 -11.60 21.90
N LEU A 57 -1.28 -12.12 21.74
CA LEU A 57 -1.84 -13.12 22.64
C LEU A 57 -1.71 -14.51 22.02
N GLU A 58 -1.99 -15.55 22.82
CA GLU A 58 -2.05 -16.93 22.34
C GLU A 58 -2.99 -17.04 21.11
N GLY A 59 -2.56 -17.86 20.14
CA GLY A 59 -3.17 -17.94 18.82
C GLY A 59 -2.50 -17.00 17.80
N GLU A 60 -3.09 -16.90 16.61
CA GLU A 60 -2.49 -16.21 15.45
C GLU A 60 -3.06 -14.79 15.22
N THR A 61 -4.19 -14.45 15.81
CA THR A 61 -4.98 -13.27 15.43
C THR A 61 -5.14 -12.23 16.52
N ASP A 62 -5.06 -12.65 17.79
CA ASP A 62 -5.42 -11.79 18.91
C ASP A 62 -4.18 -11.04 19.42
N PHE A 63 -4.39 -9.78 19.80
CA PHE A 63 -3.37 -8.92 20.41
C PHE A 63 -4.01 -7.97 21.42
N VAL A 64 -3.20 -7.46 22.33
CA VAL A 64 -3.64 -6.55 23.39
C VAL A 64 -2.84 -5.26 23.33
N ILE A 65 -3.52 -4.14 23.53
CA ILE A 65 -2.88 -2.84 23.81
C ILE A 65 -3.17 -2.49 25.27
N HIS A 66 -2.12 -2.24 26.04
CA HIS A 66 -2.18 -1.86 27.44
C HIS A 66 -2.17 -0.33 27.57
N THR A 67 -3.22 0.21 28.19
CA THR A 67 -3.42 1.64 28.42
C THR A 67 -3.80 1.91 29.88
N PRO A 68 -2.95 1.60 30.86
CA PRO A 68 -3.32 1.56 32.27
C PRO A 68 -3.69 2.93 32.85
N ARG A 69 -3.21 4.02 32.23
CA ARG A 69 -3.56 5.41 32.55
C ARG A 69 -4.94 5.83 32.02
N HIS A 70 -5.53 5.04 31.14
CA HIS A 70 -6.85 5.29 30.57
C HIS A 70 -7.95 4.55 31.35
N ARG A 71 -9.20 5.05 31.28
CA ARG A 71 -10.39 4.40 31.91
C ARG A 71 -10.53 2.93 31.50
N ILE A 72 -10.24 2.65 30.23
CA ILE A 72 -10.12 1.29 29.70
C ILE A 72 -8.64 0.91 29.78
N LYS A 73 -8.27 0.10 30.77
CA LYS A 73 -6.87 -0.22 31.09
C LYS A 73 -6.16 -1.14 30.09
N LYS A 74 -6.93 -1.96 29.37
CA LYS A 74 -6.43 -2.81 28.29
C LYS A 74 -7.55 -3.05 27.28
N THR A 75 -7.21 -3.16 26.01
CA THR A 75 -8.15 -3.53 24.95
C THR A 75 -7.59 -4.68 24.14
N VAL A 76 -8.39 -5.75 24.02
CA VAL A 76 -8.05 -6.91 23.19
C VAL A 76 -8.70 -6.74 21.82
N TYR A 77 -7.92 -6.97 20.78
CA TYR A 77 -8.34 -6.93 19.40
C TYR A 77 -8.01 -8.26 18.73
N ARG A 78 -8.84 -8.64 17.77
CA ARG A 78 -8.63 -9.76 16.88
C ARG A 78 -8.50 -9.25 15.45
N CYS A 79 -7.39 -9.59 14.80
CA CYS A 79 -7.09 -9.22 13.43
C CYS A 79 -6.11 -10.24 12.81
N HIS A 80 -6.42 -10.76 11.64
CA HIS A 80 -5.50 -11.67 10.92
C HIS A 80 -4.17 -11.00 10.56
N PHE A 81 -4.15 -9.67 10.47
CA PHE A 81 -2.97 -8.88 10.20
C PHE A 81 -2.47 -8.18 11.46
N ARG A 82 -2.62 -8.81 12.64
CA ARG A 82 -2.25 -8.24 13.94
C ARG A 82 -0.86 -7.62 13.96
N MET A 83 0.09 -8.22 13.24
CA MET A 83 1.45 -7.68 13.22
C MET A 83 1.57 -6.35 12.48
N GLU A 84 0.81 -6.16 11.40
CA GLU A 84 0.78 -4.88 10.68
C GLU A 84 0.19 -3.78 11.55
N VAL A 85 -0.82 -4.13 12.36
CA VAL A 85 -1.42 -3.20 13.33
C VAL A 85 -0.41 -2.79 14.39
N LEU A 86 0.30 -3.76 14.98
CA LEU A 86 1.28 -3.52 16.04
C LEU A 86 2.49 -2.72 15.54
N VAL A 87 3.02 -3.07 14.36
CA VAL A 87 4.08 -2.32 13.67
C VAL A 87 3.64 -0.88 13.40
N CYS A 88 2.42 -0.67 12.90
CA CYS A 88 1.89 0.67 12.68
C CYS A 88 1.73 1.46 14.00
N LEU A 89 1.25 0.82 15.07
CA LEU A 89 1.17 1.45 16.39
C LEU A 89 2.55 1.89 16.88
N MET A 90 3.58 1.05 16.79
CA MET A 90 4.94 1.40 17.20
C MET A 90 5.52 2.55 16.38
N ARG A 91 5.33 2.53 15.05
CA ARG A 91 5.74 3.60 14.15
C ARG A 91 5.20 4.95 14.60
N LEU A 92 3.89 5.02 14.82
CA LEU A 92 3.20 6.27 15.13
C LEU A 92 3.49 6.73 16.56
N ARG A 93 3.67 5.80 17.51
CA ARG A 93 4.18 6.12 18.84
C ARG A 93 5.57 6.75 18.74
N SER A 94 6.50 6.14 18.00
CA SER A 94 7.85 6.68 17.82
C SER A 94 7.85 8.08 17.21
N GLN A 95 7.04 8.31 16.18
CA GLN A 95 6.85 9.63 15.57
C GLN A 95 6.25 10.66 16.53
N HIS A 96 5.30 10.25 17.37
CA HIS A 96 4.73 11.10 18.43
C HIS A 96 5.81 11.52 19.43
N TYR A 97 6.57 10.57 19.98
CA TYR A 97 7.66 10.86 20.93
C TYR A 97 8.75 11.75 20.32
N ALA A 98 9.08 11.58 19.04
CA ALA A 98 10.05 12.43 18.35
C ALA A 98 9.60 13.89 18.22
N LYS A 99 8.29 14.17 18.28
CA LYS A 99 7.72 15.53 18.25
C LYS A 99 7.48 16.12 19.64
N MET A 100 7.57 15.31 20.70
CA MET A 100 7.35 15.80 22.06
C MET A 100 8.48 16.75 22.48
N PRO A 101 8.19 17.75 23.33
CA PRO A 101 9.21 18.66 23.85
C PRO A 101 10.37 17.90 24.48
N THR A 102 11.59 18.35 24.20
CA THR A 102 12.84 17.78 24.72
C THR A 102 12.79 17.66 26.25
N GLY A 103 12.75 16.43 26.76
CA GLY A 103 12.75 16.16 28.22
C GLY A 103 12.14 14.82 28.61
N GLN A 104 11.22 14.25 27.81
CA GLN A 104 10.74 12.89 28.05
C GLN A 104 11.63 11.85 27.35
N PRO A 105 12.17 10.85 28.08
CA PRO A 105 12.96 9.81 27.47
C PRO A 105 12.10 8.99 26.51
N THR A 106 12.51 8.93 25.24
CA THR A 106 11.87 8.03 24.26
C THR A 106 12.14 6.59 24.71
N PRO A 107 11.09 5.75 24.87
CA PRO A 107 11.26 4.35 25.23
C PRO A 107 12.28 3.64 24.32
N PRO A 108 13.19 2.79 24.84
CA PRO A 108 14.26 2.18 24.06
C PRO A 108 13.79 1.45 22.79
N GLU A 109 12.61 0.83 22.83
CA GLU A 109 11.98 0.13 21.72
C GLU A 109 11.41 1.06 20.63
N LEU A 110 11.23 2.35 20.95
CA LEU A 110 10.76 3.38 20.02
C LEU A 110 11.91 4.21 19.42
N GLN A 111 13.15 3.97 19.85
CA GLN A 111 14.33 4.67 19.36
C GLN A 111 14.79 4.15 18.00
N THR A 112 15.25 5.07 17.14
CA THR A 112 15.92 4.71 15.88
C THR A 112 17.41 4.56 16.11
N HIS A 113 17.99 3.46 15.65
CA HIS A 113 19.42 3.19 15.74
C HIS A 113 20.04 3.17 14.35
N THR A 114 21.17 3.85 14.17
CA THR A 114 21.76 4.08 12.85
C THR A 114 23.15 3.46 12.77
N PHE A 115 23.43 2.74 11.68
CA PHE A 115 24.68 2.04 11.44
C PHE A 115 25.22 2.40 10.05
N GLN A 116 26.46 2.87 9.98
CA GLN A 116 27.17 3.02 8.71
C GLN A 116 27.47 1.63 8.14
N SER A 117 27.26 1.43 6.84
CA SER A 117 27.28 0.08 6.24
C SER A 117 27.67 0.11 4.77
N LEU A 118 28.24 -0.99 4.29
CA LEU A 118 28.36 -1.26 2.85
C LEU A 118 27.37 -2.36 2.48
N LYS A 119 26.51 -2.12 1.49
CA LYS A 119 25.65 -3.16 0.92
C LYS A 119 26.42 -3.93 -0.12
N CYS A 120 26.49 -5.24 0.04
CA CYS A 120 27.02 -6.15 -0.97
C CYS A 120 25.88 -6.58 -1.89
N HIS A 121 25.94 -6.17 -3.15
CA HIS A 121 25.00 -6.60 -4.18
C HIS A 121 25.40 -7.98 -4.71
N LYS A 122 24.42 -8.68 -5.29
CA LYS A 122 24.64 -10.02 -5.87
C LYS A 122 25.66 -10.04 -7.01
N SER A 123 25.85 -8.91 -7.70
CA SER A 123 26.89 -8.72 -8.72
C SER A 123 28.32 -8.65 -8.13
N GLY A 124 28.47 -8.66 -6.81
CA GLY A 124 29.74 -8.44 -6.11
C GLY A 124 30.08 -6.97 -5.90
N ILE A 125 29.32 -6.05 -6.49
CA ILE A 125 29.48 -4.60 -6.31
C ILE A 125 29.07 -4.23 -4.88
N GLN A 126 29.76 -3.25 -4.30
CA GLN A 126 29.44 -2.70 -2.99
C GLN A 126 28.95 -1.25 -3.11
N SER A 127 27.97 -0.87 -2.28
CA SER A 127 27.48 0.51 -2.23
C SER A 127 27.40 1.00 -0.79
N THR A 128 27.91 2.20 -0.55
CA THR A 128 27.84 2.87 0.76
C THR A 128 26.39 3.17 1.11
N CYS A 129 25.99 2.85 2.33
CA CYS A 129 24.64 3.08 2.82
C CYS A 129 24.61 3.23 4.33
N VAL A 130 23.46 3.67 4.82
CA VAL A 130 23.13 3.77 6.23
C VAL A 130 21.98 2.83 6.54
N VAL A 131 22.19 1.89 7.45
CA VAL A 131 21.13 0.99 7.96
C VAL A 131 20.53 1.61 9.22
N GLU A 132 19.24 1.94 9.16
CA GLU A 132 18.45 2.45 10.28
C GLU A 132 17.50 1.37 10.79
N ILE A 133 17.69 0.96 12.04
CA ILE A 133 16.78 0.09 12.78
C ILE A 133 15.72 0.98 13.41
N ARG A 134 14.53 0.98 12.81
CA ARG A 134 13.37 1.75 13.30
C ARG A 134 12.37 0.82 13.98
N PRO A 135 11.40 1.36 14.75
CA PRO A 135 10.39 0.54 15.43
C PRO A 135 9.50 -0.26 14.47
N ASP A 136 9.43 0.15 13.21
CA ASP A 136 8.52 -0.40 12.19
C ASP A 136 9.20 -1.19 11.07
N GLY A 137 10.53 -1.12 10.97
CA GLY A 137 11.29 -1.91 10.00
C GLY A 137 12.77 -1.58 9.99
N ILE A 138 13.48 -2.22 9.08
CA ILE A 138 14.90 -1.98 8.82
C ILE A 138 14.99 -1.17 7.53
N TYR A 139 15.51 0.04 7.63
CA TYR A 139 15.59 0.98 6.52
C TYR A 139 17.02 1.08 6.04
N GLN A 140 17.21 1.10 4.72
CA GLN A 140 18.50 1.34 4.09
C GLN A 140 18.42 2.66 3.34
N LYS A 141 19.29 3.62 3.69
CA LYS A 141 19.42 4.90 2.99
C LYS A 141 20.76 5.01 2.29
N ASP A 142 20.81 5.77 1.22
CA ASP A 142 22.08 6.12 0.58
C ASP A 142 22.80 7.24 1.36
N THR A 143 23.92 7.71 0.83
CA THR A 143 24.71 8.80 1.42
C THR A 143 24.02 10.16 1.34
N GLU A 144 23.01 10.31 0.48
CA GLU A 144 22.20 11.54 0.33
C GLU A 144 20.99 11.52 1.30
N GLY A 145 20.75 10.40 1.98
CA GLY A 145 19.66 10.21 2.94
C GLY A 145 18.37 9.69 2.29
N ASP A 146 18.38 9.40 1.00
CA ASP A 146 17.25 8.85 0.28
C ASP A 146 17.10 7.35 0.52
N LEU A 147 15.84 6.90 0.61
CA LEU A 147 15.53 5.51 0.92
C LEU A 147 15.88 4.59 -0.26
N MET A 148 16.84 3.69 -0.07
CA MET A 148 17.22 2.65 -1.04
C MET A 148 16.29 1.44 -0.96
N SER A 149 16.06 0.92 0.25
CA SER A 149 15.18 -0.22 0.51
C SER A 149 14.67 -0.25 1.94
N HIS A 150 13.63 -1.02 2.18
CA HIS A 150 13.07 -1.27 3.50
C HIS A 150 12.72 -2.76 3.65
N ILE A 151 13.08 -3.34 4.79
CA ILE A 151 12.75 -4.71 5.17
C ILE A 151 11.76 -4.62 6.34
N PRO A 152 10.46 -4.86 6.10
CA PRO A 152 9.49 -4.96 7.18
C PRO A 152 9.88 -6.11 8.13
N TYR A 153 9.75 -5.93 9.44
CA TYR A 153 10.01 -7.02 10.39
C TYR A 153 9.13 -8.24 10.14
N THR A 154 7.89 -8.03 9.65
CA THR A 154 6.96 -9.10 9.28
C THR A 154 7.39 -9.92 8.06
N SER A 155 8.43 -9.48 7.35
CA SER A 155 9.07 -10.22 6.26
C SER A 155 10.39 -10.86 6.64
N LEU A 156 10.99 -10.49 7.78
CA LEU A 156 12.31 -10.96 8.19
C LEU A 156 12.24 -12.42 8.69
N VAL A 157 13.03 -13.29 8.08
CA VAL A 157 13.02 -14.75 8.29
C VAL A 157 14.17 -15.18 9.20
N SER A 158 15.40 -14.74 8.91
CA SER A 158 16.55 -14.99 9.78
C SER A 158 17.59 -13.88 9.67
N ILE A 159 18.46 -13.83 10.69
CA ILE A 159 19.67 -13.02 10.72
C ILE A 159 20.84 -13.99 10.73
N ASP A 160 21.61 -14.02 9.66
CA ASP A 160 22.77 -14.90 9.55
C ASP A 160 24.04 -14.10 9.81
N VAL A 161 24.82 -14.54 10.78
CA VAL A 161 26.15 -13.99 11.04
C VAL A 161 27.14 -14.75 10.17
N ILE A 162 27.89 -13.98 9.38
CA ILE A 162 28.84 -14.55 8.46
C ILE A 162 30.08 -15.02 9.23
N CYS A 163 30.45 -16.29 9.06
CA CYS A 163 31.45 -16.93 9.91
C CYS A 163 32.90 -16.66 9.48
N ASP A 164 33.12 -16.32 8.22
CA ASP A 164 34.42 -16.06 7.57
C ASP A 164 34.72 -14.56 7.38
N ASP A 165 33.82 -13.68 7.83
CA ASP A 165 34.01 -12.22 7.84
C ASP A 165 33.38 -11.66 9.12
N HIS A 166 34.09 -10.80 9.88
CA HIS A 166 33.63 -10.30 11.18
C HIS A 166 32.76 -9.04 11.13
N GLU A 167 32.65 -8.40 9.97
CA GLU A 167 31.79 -7.24 9.74
C GLU A 167 30.52 -7.63 8.98
N ALA A 168 30.55 -8.76 8.26
CA ALA A 168 29.42 -9.17 7.43
C ALA A 168 28.22 -9.72 8.22
N ILE A 169 27.03 -9.35 7.79
CA ILE A 169 25.73 -9.82 8.30
C ILE A 169 24.72 -9.92 7.16
N ALA A 170 23.99 -11.02 7.09
CA ALA A 170 22.93 -11.22 6.12
C ALA A 170 21.55 -11.18 6.80
N LEU A 171 20.65 -10.39 6.22
CA LEU A 171 19.25 -10.28 6.62
C LEU A 171 18.41 -11.01 5.57
N ASN A 172 17.92 -12.20 5.92
CA ASN A 172 17.06 -12.98 5.02
C ASN A 172 15.62 -12.58 5.26
N HIS A 173 14.92 -12.21 4.21
CA HIS A 173 13.51 -11.85 4.25
C HIS A 173 12.74 -12.64 3.18
N SER A 174 11.40 -12.62 3.25
CA SER A 174 10.52 -13.54 2.48
C SER A 174 10.81 -13.61 0.98
N ASP A 175 11.36 -12.54 0.41
CA ASP A 175 11.50 -12.38 -1.03
C ASP A 175 12.97 -12.32 -1.51
N ASN A 176 13.93 -12.14 -0.60
CA ASN A 176 15.36 -12.01 -0.94
C ASN A 176 16.25 -12.06 0.32
N SER A 177 17.56 -11.97 0.12
CA SER A 177 18.54 -11.70 1.17
C SER A 177 19.22 -10.35 0.93
N SER A 178 19.55 -9.66 2.02
CA SER A 178 20.36 -8.43 1.99
C SER A 178 21.64 -8.63 2.79
N LEU A 179 22.79 -8.47 2.15
CA LEU A 179 24.10 -8.65 2.76
C LEU A 179 24.75 -7.28 3.01
N PHE A 180 25.24 -7.07 4.24
CA PHE A 180 25.87 -5.83 4.67
C PHE A 180 27.21 -6.09 5.35
N LEU A 181 28.17 -5.19 5.14
CA LEU A 181 29.37 -5.07 5.97
C LEU A 181 29.16 -3.94 6.97
N VAL A 182 29.24 -4.27 8.27
CA VAL A 182 28.95 -3.38 9.39
C VAL A 182 29.93 -3.65 10.53
N SER A 183 30.79 -2.69 10.87
CA SER A 183 31.79 -2.86 11.95
C SER A 183 31.17 -3.21 13.31
N LYS A 184 29.90 -2.82 13.53
CA LYS A 184 29.11 -3.11 14.74
C LYS A 184 27.97 -4.11 14.50
N ARG A 185 28.19 -5.15 13.67
CA ARG A 185 27.14 -6.13 13.30
C ARG A 185 26.38 -6.75 14.48
N THR A 186 27.05 -7.00 15.61
CA THR A 186 26.42 -7.59 16.80
C THR A 186 25.46 -6.60 17.47
N GLU A 187 25.83 -5.33 17.57
CA GLU A 187 24.95 -4.27 18.07
C GLU A 187 23.73 -4.09 17.15
N LEU A 188 23.93 -4.15 15.84
CA LEU A 188 22.86 -4.10 14.85
C LEU A 188 21.87 -5.26 15.02
N ALA A 189 22.36 -6.50 15.14
CA ALA A 189 21.51 -7.67 15.36
C ALA A 189 20.76 -7.61 16.70
N GLN A 190 21.39 -7.08 17.75
CA GLN A 190 20.75 -6.86 19.05
C GLN A 190 19.66 -5.78 18.98
N ALA A 191 19.88 -4.70 18.24
CA ALA A 191 18.90 -3.65 18.03
C ALA A 191 17.64 -4.18 17.33
N ILE A 192 17.82 -4.97 16.26
CA ILE A 192 16.71 -5.65 15.55
C ILE A 192 15.93 -6.54 16.52
N ASN A 193 16.63 -7.41 17.26
CA ASN A 193 16.01 -8.32 18.21
C ASN A 193 15.24 -7.59 19.32
N ARG A 194 15.76 -6.46 19.82
CA ARG A 194 15.10 -5.64 20.84
C ARG A 194 13.76 -5.11 20.34
N VAL A 195 13.74 -4.55 19.13
CA VAL A 195 12.51 -4.01 18.52
C VAL A 195 11.49 -5.12 18.27
N MET A 196 11.90 -6.24 17.65
CA MET A 196 11.00 -7.36 17.37
C MET A 196 10.35 -7.92 18.64
N LYS A 197 11.14 -8.08 19.71
CA LYS A 197 10.64 -8.57 21.01
C LYS A 197 9.60 -7.64 21.64
N ALA A 198 9.67 -6.33 21.40
CA ALA A 198 8.79 -5.34 22.03
C ALA A 198 7.31 -5.47 21.65
N TYR A 199 6.98 -6.16 20.56
CA TYR A 199 5.60 -6.48 20.17
C TYR A 199 5.40 -7.97 19.87
N GLY A 200 6.25 -8.82 20.46
CA GLY A 200 6.06 -10.27 20.50
C GLY A 200 6.54 -11.04 19.27
N MET A 201 7.41 -10.45 18.44
CA MET A 201 8.11 -11.19 17.38
C MET A 201 9.43 -11.77 17.89
N GLN A 202 9.73 -12.98 17.45
CA GLN A 202 11.01 -13.64 17.67
C GLN A 202 11.52 -14.15 16.33
N ILE A 203 12.83 -14.10 16.15
CA ILE A 203 13.49 -14.59 14.94
C ILE A 203 14.42 -15.74 15.31
N ASN A 204 14.54 -16.72 14.42
CA ASN A 204 15.48 -17.81 14.61
C ASN A 204 16.91 -17.26 14.61
N GLU A 205 17.69 -17.65 15.63
CA GLU A 205 19.04 -17.14 15.84
C GLU A 205 20.06 -17.68 14.82
N TYR A 206 21.03 -16.81 14.51
CA TYR A 206 22.33 -16.96 13.87
C TYR A 206 22.66 -18.34 13.28
N ARG A 207 22.32 -18.54 12.00
CA ARG A 207 22.97 -19.58 11.21
C ARG A 207 24.36 -19.09 10.84
N LYS A 208 25.38 -19.94 11.06
CA LYS A 208 26.73 -19.69 10.55
C LYS A 208 26.70 -19.94 9.03
N LYS A 209 26.82 -18.86 8.26
CA LYS A 209 26.85 -18.89 6.78
C LYS A 209 28.19 -18.30 6.32
N THR A 210 28.74 -18.78 5.22
CA THR A 210 29.96 -18.19 4.62
C THR A 210 29.59 -17.01 3.71
N MET A 211 30.52 -16.10 3.44
CA MET A 211 30.33 -15.00 2.49
C MET A 211 29.92 -15.50 1.10
N GLU A 212 30.60 -16.55 0.62
CA GLU A 212 30.30 -17.17 -0.67
C GLU A 212 28.87 -17.72 -0.70
N ALA A 213 28.43 -18.41 0.36
CA ALA A 213 27.07 -18.92 0.45
C ALA A 213 26.04 -17.79 0.58
N ALA A 214 26.38 -16.67 1.22
CA ALA A 214 25.50 -15.50 1.31
C ALA A 214 25.31 -14.81 -0.05
N LEU A 215 26.37 -14.68 -0.84
CA LEU A 215 26.31 -14.08 -2.19
C LEU A 215 25.58 -14.98 -3.20
N LYS A 216 25.68 -16.31 -3.05
CA LYS A 216 25.02 -17.30 -3.91
C LYS A 216 23.61 -17.69 -3.47
N ASP A 217 23.11 -17.15 -2.35
CA ASP A 217 21.77 -17.47 -1.86
C ASP A 217 20.71 -16.76 -2.70
N ASP A 218 20.36 -17.39 -3.82
CA ASP A 218 19.52 -16.81 -4.85
C ASP A 218 18.03 -17.02 -4.63
N GLY A 219 17.63 -17.63 -3.50
CA GLY A 219 16.24 -18.04 -3.29
C GLY A 219 15.68 -18.90 -4.44
N GLY A 220 16.57 -19.52 -5.24
CA GLY A 220 16.22 -20.34 -6.40
C GLY A 220 16.19 -19.65 -7.77
N THR A 221 16.66 -18.40 -7.93
CA THR A 221 16.46 -17.65 -9.19
C THR A 221 17.75 -17.18 -9.87
N SER A 222 18.17 -17.87 -10.93
CA SER A 222 19.34 -17.55 -11.76
C SER A 222 19.44 -16.07 -12.18
N LEU A 223 20.61 -15.46 -11.91
CA LEU A 223 21.03 -14.07 -12.14
C LEU A 223 21.28 -13.65 -13.60
N THR A 224 21.10 -14.52 -14.59
CA THR A 224 21.18 -14.14 -16.00
C THR A 224 19.90 -13.46 -16.47
N THR A 225 19.50 -12.36 -15.81
CA THR A 225 18.40 -11.55 -16.30
C THR A 225 18.95 -10.55 -17.30
N SER A 226 18.70 -10.80 -18.59
CA SER A 226 18.97 -9.83 -19.66
C SER A 226 18.21 -8.54 -19.37
N VAL A 227 18.85 -7.40 -19.66
CA VAL A 227 18.20 -6.09 -19.58
C VAL A 227 17.17 -6.00 -20.70
N SER A 228 15.91 -5.77 -20.33
CA SER A 228 14.79 -5.62 -21.27
C SER A 228 14.75 -4.21 -21.86
N PHE A 229 14.88 -3.20 -21.00
CA PHE A 229 14.91 -1.79 -21.40
C PHE A 229 15.58 -0.91 -20.35
N GLU A 230 16.11 0.23 -20.79
CA GLU A 230 16.73 1.23 -19.92
C GLU A 230 16.33 2.65 -20.31
N TYR A 231 16.17 3.49 -19.30
CA TYR A 231 15.81 4.89 -19.48
C TYR A 231 16.59 5.79 -18.54
N GLN A 232 17.02 6.93 -19.05
CA GLN A 232 17.50 8.02 -18.23
C GLN A 232 16.30 8.75 -17.62
N VAL A 233 16.31 8.93 -16.30
CA VAL A 233 15.24 9.56 -15.54
C VAL A 233 15.82 10.55 -14.52
N LEU A 234 14.99 11.48 -14.06
CA LEU A 234 15.33 12.33 -12.90
C LEU A 234 14.58 11.81 -11.68
N LYS A 235 15.29 11.23 -10.72
CA LYS A 235 14.71 10.74 -9.45
C LYS A 235 14.42 11.93 -8.55
N VAL A 236 13.17 12.09 -8.13
CA VAL A 236 12.77 13.11 -7.13
C VAL A 236 13.16 12.62 -5.74
N SER A 237 13.92 13.40 -4.96
CA SER A 237 14.28 13.01 -3.60
C SER A 237 13.05 12.96 -2.69
N GLN A 238 12.98 11.96 -1.81
CA GLN A 238 11.90 11.90 -0.80
C GLN A 238 12.15 12.88 0.34
N SER A 239 13.42 13.17 0.62
CA SER A 239 13.81 14.09 1.68
C SER A 239 13.63 15.56 1.28
N ASN A 240 13.72 15.85 -0.02
CA ASN A 240 13.57 17.17 -0.57
C ASN A 240 12.95 17.11 -1.97
N GLU A 241 11.62 17.27 -2.05
CA GLU A 241 10.86 17.19 -3.31
C GLU A 241 11.30 18.21 -4.38
N SER A 242 12.00 19.27 -3.99
CA SER A 242 12.56 20.27 -4.92
C SER A 242 13.84 19.81 -5.63
N THR A 243 14.41 18.68 -5.21
CA THR A 243 15.65 18.13 -5.78
C THR A 243 15.35 16.90 -6.62
N ALA A 244 15.94 16.86 -7.82
CA ALA A 244 15.88 15.71 -8.69
C ALA A 244 17.27 15.38 -9.23
N ALA A 245 17.67 14.11 -9.14
CA ALA A 245 19.00 13.65 -9.53
C ALA A 245 18.92 12.73 -10.75
N PRO A 246 19.85 12.84 -11.72
CA PRO A 246 19.88 11.94 -12.86
C PRO A 246 20.21 10.51 -12.42
N ARG A 247 19.43 9.55 -12.91
CA ARG A 247 19.58 8.12 -12.66
C ARG A 247 19.28 7.34 -13.94
N MET A 248 19.87 6.16 -14.04
CA MET A 248 19.48 5.15 -15.02
C MET A 248 18.49 4.19 -14.37
N LEU A 249 17.32 4.05 -14.97
CA LEU A 249 16.31 3.08 -14.61
C LEU A 249 16.41 1.90 -15.58
N SER A 250 16.83 0.74 -15.09
CA SER A 250 17.07 -0.46 -15.89
C SER A 250 16.13 -1.56 -15.44
N VAL A 251 15.44 -2.19 -16.39
CA VAL A 251 14.47 -3.25 -16.11
C VAL A 251 14.92 -4.51 -16.80
N SER A 252 14.99 -5.59 -16.03
CA SER A 252 15.19 -6.95 -16.52
C SER A 252 13.89 -7.75 -16.44
N GLU A 253 13.94 -9.01 -16.81
CA GLU A 253 12.79 -9.91 -16.73
C GLU A 253 12.15 -9.98 -15.34
N LYS A 254 12.90 -9.73 -14.25
CA LYS A 254 12.42 -9.93 -12.86
C LYS A 254 12.60 -8.71 -11.96
N TYR A 255 13.51 -7.80 -12.29
CA TYR A 255 13.91 -6.72 -11.41
C TYR A 255 13.89 -5.38 -12.12
N ILE A 256 13.60 -4.35 -11.34
CA ILE A 256 13.87 -2.95 -11.69
C ILE A 256 15.03 -2.47 -10.83
N MET A 257 16.01 -1.86 -11.48
CA MET A 257 17.22 -1.32 -10.88
C MET A 257 17.34 0.17 -11.15
N GLU A 258 17.81 0.89 -10.16
CA GLU A 258 18.21 2.29 -10.26
C GLU A 258 19.69 2.39 -9.95
N TYR A 259 20.46 3.02 -10.82
CA TYR A 259 21.89 3.23 -10.62
C TYR A 259 22.32 4.59 -11.16
N VAL A 260 23.41 5.12 -10.62
CA VAL A 260 24.05 6.35 -11.12
C VAL A 260 24.99 6.01 -12.26
N ASP A 261 25.77 4.94 -12.09
CA ASP A 261 26.67 4.33 -13.05
C ASP A 261 26.76 2.81 -12.80
N VAL A 262 27.56 2.12 -13.61
CA VAL A 262 27.72 0.65 -13.55
C VAL A 262 28.17 0.15 -12.18
N ASN A 263 28.85 0.98 -11.39
CA ASN A 263 29.40 0.61 -10.08
C ASN A 263 28.55 1.10 -8.90
N THR A 264 27.54 1.94 -9.17
CA THR A 264 26.79 2.65 -8.12
C THR A 264 25.30 2.33 -8.22
N VAL A 265 24.91 1.17 -7.69
CA VAL A 265 23.51 0.73 -7.63
C VAL A 265 22.81 1.34 -6.41
N ILE A 266 21.79 2.14 -6.66
CA ILE A 266 20.96 2.79 -5.64
C ILE A 266 19.89 1.83 -5.13
N THR A 267 19.16 1.17 -6.02
CA THR A 267 18.15 0.19 -5.61
C THR A 267 17.97 -0.92 -6.64
N SER A 268 17.54 -2.08 -6.18
CA SER A 268 17.16 -3.23 -7.01
C SER A 268 15.95 -3.89 -6.34
N ARG A 269 14.82 -3.92 -7.04
CA ARG A 269 13.54 -4.41 -6.50
C ARG A 269 12.87 -5.37 -7.47
N PRO A 270 12.21 -6.44 -7.00
CA PRO A 270 11.46 -7.32 -7.88
C PRO A 270 10.26 -6.60 -8.50
N LEU A 271 9.99 -6.85 -9.79
CA LEU A 271 8.80 -6.36 -10.49
C LEU A 271 7.51 -6.96 -9.90
N SER A 272 7.57 -8.16 -9.31
CA SER A 272 6.47 -8.78 -8.56
C SER A 272 6.06 -8.00 -7.30
N ARG A 273 6.88 -7.03 -6.87
CA ARG A 273 6.61 -6.18 -5.70
C ARG A 273 6.06 -4.81 -6.05
N ILE A 274 5.93 -4.48 -7.34
CA ILE A 274 5.20 -3.29 -7.76
C ILE A 274 3.72 -3.51 -7.43
N TYR A 275 3.10 -2.52 -6.80
CA TYR A 275 1.70 -2.54 -6.41
C TYR A 275 0.85 -1.70 -7.37
N SER A 276 1.27 -0.46 -7.64
CA SER A 276 0.62 0.41 -8.62
C SER A 276 1.64 1.34 -9.27
N LEU A 277 1.30 1.78 -10.48
CA LEU A 277 2.02 2.81 -11.21
C LEU A 277 1.16 4.05 -11.22
N ILE A 278 1.70 5.21 -10.84
CA ILE A 278 0.96 6.47 -10.86
C ILE A 278 1.47 7.32 -12.02
N LEU A 279 0.55 7.74 -12.88
CA LEU A 279 0.81 8.67 -13.98
C LEU A 279 0.08 9.98 -13.68
N TYR A 280 0.82 10.97 -13.17
CA TYR A 280 0.25 12.24 -12.72
C TYR A 280 -0.26 13.09 -13.89
N GLN A 281 -1.50 13.57 -13.82
CA GLN A 281 -2.07 14.43 -14.87
C GLN A 281 -1.59 15.89 -14.76
N ASP A 282 -1.35 16.37 -13.54
CA ASP A 282 -0.90 17.74 -13.26
C ASP A 282 0.55 18.02 -13.65
N THR A 283 1.38 16.96 -13.69
CA THR A 283 2.82 17.06 -13.92
C THR A 283 3.22 16.15 -15.08
N LEU A 284 3.23 16.69 -16.30
CA LEU A 284 3.36 15.95 -17.57
C LEU A 284 4.64 15.11 -17.75
N GLN A 285 5.63 15.24 -16.87
CA GLN A 285 6.83 14.39 -16.89
C GLN A 285 6.87 13.40 -15.72
N ALA A 286 5.99 13.54 -14.74
CA ALA A 286 6.03 12.77 -13.52
C ALA A 286 5.35 11.42 -13.67
N PHE A 287 6.01 10.40 -13.13
CA PHE A 287 5.39 9.13 -12.80
C PHE A 287 5.94 8.63 -11.47
N GLU A 288 5.23 7.70 -10.84
CA GLU A 288 5.68 7.09 -9.59
C GLU A 288 5.42 5.60 -9.56
N ILE A 289 6.38 4.86 -9.00
CA ILE A 289 6.26 3.43 -8.76
C ILE A 289 5.96 3.22 -7.28
N VAL A 290 4.79 2.64 -6.99
CA VAL A 290 4.36 2.29 -5.63
C VAL A 290 4.59 0.81 -5.44
N TYR A 291 5.31 0.45 -4.38
CA TYR A 291 5.58 -0.94 -4.04
C TYR A 291 4.62 -1.45 -2.96
N VAL A 292 4.48 -2.77 -2.90
CA VAL A 292 3.57 -3.43 -1.95
C VAL A 292 3.91 -3.15 -0.49
N ASP A 293 5.19 -2.87 -0.18
CA ASP A 293 5.66 -2.49 1.16
C ASP A 293 5.46 -0.99 1.48
N GLY A 294 4.83 -0.24 0.59
CA GLY A 294 4.53 1.17 0.76
C GLY A 294 5.66 2.12 0.36
N ILE A 295 6.85 1.63 -0.04
CA ILE A 295 7.87 2.50 -0.62
C ILE A 295 7.35 3.05 -1.95
N ARG A 296 7.66 4.32 -2.21
CA ARG A 296 7.27 5.01 -3.43
C ARG A 296 8.47 5.67 -4.08
N ARG A 297 8.59 5.58 -5.40
CA ARG A 297 9.69 6.21 -6.14
C ARG A 297 9.11 7.06 -7.27
N LYS A 298 9.09 8.37 -7.04
CA LYS A 298 8.72 9.39 -8.03
C LYS A 298 9.91 9.76 -8.93
N TYR A 299 9.65 9.91 -10.22
CA TYR A 299 10.61 10.25 -11.26
C TYR A 299 10.03 11.27 -12.24
N TYR A 300 10.90 12.01 -12.93
CA TYR A 300 10.56 12.76 -14.14
C TYR A 300 11.20 12.14 -15.38
N SER A 301 10.43 12.02 -16.47
CA SER A 301 10.91 11.64 -17.79
C SER A 301 9.96 12.12 -18.88
N ALA A 302 10.51 12.54 -20.03
CA ALA A 302 9.73 12.80 -21.24
C ALA A 302 9.09 11.52 -21.82
N GLN A 303 9.60 10.34 -21.45
CA GLN A 303 9.13 9.03 -21.91
C GLN A 303 8.26 8.31 -20.85
N ARG A 304 7.69 9.05 -19.90
CA ARG A 304 6.93 8.49 -18.76
C ARG A 304 5.86 7.46 -19.16
N GLU A 305 5.12 7.72 -20.25
CA GLU A 305 4.03 6.85 -20.69
C GLU A 305 4.58 5.54 -21.22
N LYS A 306 5.64 5.61 -22.04
CA LYS A 306 6.36 4.44 -22.54
C LYS A 306 6.93 3.60 -21.39
N ILE A 307 7.58 4.25 -20.43
CA ILE A 307 8.13 3.58 -19.23
C ILE A 307 7.03 2.88 -18.45
N VAL A 308 5.91 3.56 -18.18
CA VAL A 308 4.78 3.00 -17.42
C VAL A 308 4.14 1.83 -18.17
N CYS A 309 3.95 1.93 -19.49
CA CYS A 309 3.42 0.84 -20.32
C CYS A 309 4.33 -0.39 -20.33
N GLU A 310 5.64 -0.20 -20.51
CA GLU A 310 6.61 -1.30 -20.52
C GLU A 310 6.75 -1.95 -19.14
N LEU A 311 6.71 -1.15 -18.06
CA LEU A 311 6.67 -1.67 -16.69
C LEU A 311 5.39 -2.48 -16.42
N LEU A 312 4.22 -1.95 -16.80
CA LEU A 312 2.93 -2.63 -16.63
C LEU A 312 2.93 -3.98 -17.35
N ALA A 313 3.36 -4.00 -18.62
CA ALA A 313 3.47 -5.22 -19.40
C ALA A 313 4.45 -6.22 -18.77
N SER A 314 5.59 -5.75 -18.25
CA SER A 314 6.58 -6.60 -17.59
C SER A 314 6.04 -7.19 -16.28
N CYS A 315 5.30 -6.41 -15.48
CA CYS A 315 4.63 -6.90 -14.28
C CYS A 315 3.59 -7.99 -14.62
N HIS A 316 2.75 -7.75 -15.62
CA HIS A 316 1.72 -8.72 -16.05
C HIS A 316 2.36 -9.99 -16.65
N ALA A 317 3.44 -9.87 -17.41
CA ALA A 317 4.18 -11.02 -17.94
C ALA A 317 4.75 -11.93 -16.83
N LEU A 318 4.99 -11.38 -15.63
CA LEU A 318 5.41 -12.13 -14.43
C LEU A 318 4.22 -12.66 -13.59
N GLY A 319 2.99 -12.47 -14.04
CA GLY A 319 1.77 -12.84 -13.30
C GLY A 319 1.40 -11.86 -12.18
N ASN A 320 1.99 -10.66 -12.15
CA ASN A 320 1.57 -9.58 -11.24
C ASN A 320 0.42 -8.76 -11.84
N ASP A 321 -0.72 -9.43 -12.09
CA ASP A 321 -1.90 -8.86 -12.75
C ASP A 321 -2.64 -7.82 -11.88
N GLN A 322 -2.20 -7.62 -10.63
CA GLN A 322 -2.77 -6.60 -9.74
C GLN A 322 -2.33 -5.19 -10.11
N VAL A 323 -1.16 -5.05 -10.74
CA VAL A 323 -0.60 -3.74 -11.06
C VAL A 323 -1.51 -3.05 -12.05
N GLY A 324 -1.99 -1.88 -11.66
CA GLY A 324 -2.74 -0.97 -12.51
C GLY A 324 -2.04 0.39 -12.61
N VAL A 325 -2.54 1.21 -13.52
CA VAL A 325 -2.15 2.61 -13.66
C VAL A 325 -3.21 3.48 -12.98
N GLU A 326 -2.78 4.29 -12.03
CA GLU A 326 -3.59 5.25 -11.29
C GLU A 326 -3.20 6.67 -11.72
N VAL A 327 -4.16 7.61 -11.71
CA VAL A 327 -3.90 9.02 -12.07
C VAL A 327 -3.56 9.88 -10.85
N THR A 328 -3.89 9.39 -9.66
CA THR A 328 -3.74 10.09 -8.38
C THR A 328 -3.26 9.14 -7.30
N GLU A 329 -2.57 9.69 -6.32
CA GLU A 329 -2.18 8.95 -5.12
C GLU A 329 -3.39 8.58 -4.26
N VAL A 330 -3.55 7.29 -3.97
CA VAL A 330 -4.45 6.81 -2.93
C VAL A 330 -3.74 6.84 -1.57
N GLN A 331 -4.25 7.70 -0.68
CA GLN A 331 -3.72 7.86 0.68
C GLN A 331 -3.88 6.59 1.52
N GLU A 332 -2.92 6.33 2.42
CA GLU A 332 -2.90 5.09 3.22
C GLU A 332 -4.11 4.91 4.13
N TRP A 333 -4.61 6.00 4.74
CA TRP A 333 -5.72 5.98 5.69
C TRP A 333 -7.06 5.54 5.07
N VAL A 334 -7.16 5.57 3.74
CA VAL A 334 -8.31 5.05 2.99
C VAL A 334 -8.38 3.53 3.13
N ARG A 335 -7.23 2.85 3.24
CA ARG A 335 -7.14 1.39 3.34
C ARG A 335 -7.45 0.92 4.75
N MET A 336 -8.19 -0.19 4.84
CA MET A 336 -8.43 -0.96 6.06
C MET A 336 -7.70 -2.31 6.02
N ILE A 337 -7.28 -2.73 4.83
CA ILE A 337 -6.55 -3.97 4.56
C ILE A 337 -5.18 -3.60 3.95
N PRO A 338 -4.06 -4.13 4.46
CA PRO A 338 -2.73 -3.82 3.94
C PRO A 338 -2.55 -4.21 2.45
N ARG A 339 -1.78 -3.42 1.69
CA ARG A 339 -1.47 -3.67 0.25
C ARG A 339 -1.01 -5.10 -0.02
N LYS A 340 -0.13 -5.63 0.83
CA LYS A 340 0.41 -6.99 0.66
C LYS A 340 -0.64 -8.08 0.65
N ILE A 341 -1.73 -7.87 1.38
CA ILE A 341 -2.83 -8.82 1.45
C ILE A 341 -3.67 -8.74 0.18
N ILE A 342 -4.00 -7.52 -0.24
CA ILE A 342 -4.73 -7.27 -1.49
C ILE A 342 -3.95 -7.86 -2.69
N SER A 343 -2.62 -7.69 -2.68
CA SER A 343 -1.72 -8.18 -3.72
C SER A 343 -1.64 -9.72 -3.78
N GLN A 344 -1.68 -10.41 -2.65
CA GLN A 344 -1.55 -11.88 -2.57
C GLN A 344 -2.81 -12.63 -3.02
N GLU A 345 -4.00 -12.11 -2.70
CA GLU A 345 -5.25 -12.76 -3.10
C GLU A 345 -5.63 -12.46 -4.55
N GLY A 346 -5.21 -11.32 -5.08
CA GLY A 346 -5.53 -10.93 -6.46
C GLY A 346 -4.92 -11.83 -7.54
N SER A 347 -3.92 -12.65 -7.24
CA SER A 347 -3.38 -13.62 -8.21
C SER A 347 -4.34 -14.80 -8.45
N LYS A 348 -5.40 -14.94 -7.66
CA LYS A 348 -6.42 -15.98 -7.81
C LYS A 348 -7.68 -15.35 -8.38
N ILE A 349 -7.94 -15.59 -9.66
CA ILE A 349 -9.20 -15.20 -10.31
C ILE A 349 -10.35 -15.67 -9.41
N ALA A 350 -11.30 -14.79 -9.14
CA ALA A 350 -12.49 -15.03 -8.33
C ALA A 350 -13.47 -16.01 -9.01
N ASN A 351 -12.98 -17.18 -9.43
CA ASN A 351 -13.78 -18.26 -9.98
C ASN A 351 -14.05 -19.28 -8.88
N ASN A 352 -15.28 -19.29 -8.38
CA ASN A 352 -15.95 -20.41 -7.72
C ASN A 352 -15.06 -21.26 -6.79
N MET A 353 -14.41 -20.65 -5.80
CA MET A 353 -13.75 -21.41 -4.74
C MET A 353 -14.79 -21.73 -3.64
N PRO A 354 -15.21 -23.01 -3.47
CA PRO A 354 -16.07 -23.41 -2.36
C PRO A 354 -15.39 -23.21 -0.98
N ASN A 355 -14.06 -23.12 -0.97
CA ASN A 355 -13.26 -22.88 0.23
C ASN A 355 -12.74 -21.43 0.25
N VAL A 356 -13.58 -20.54 0.76
CA VAL A 356 -13.24 -19.15 1.09
C VAL A 356 -12.18 -19.17 2.19
N ASN A 357 -10.96 -18.75 1.86
CA ASN A 357 -9.89 -18.73 2.83
C ASN A 357 -10.12 -17.61 3.86
N VAL A 358 -9.30 -17.57 4.91
CA VAL A 358 -9.48 -16.60 6.00
C VAL A 358 -9.29 -15.15 5.52
N LEU A 359 -8.37 -14.91 4.58
CA LEU A 359 -8.14 -13.58 4.01
C LEU A 359 -9.32 -13.12 3.14
N ASP A 360 -9.93 -14.03 2.38
CA ASP A 360 -11.15 -13.75 1.62
C ASP A 360 -12.27 -13.28 2.54
N ARG A 361 -12.38 -13.84 3.76
CA ARG A 361 -13.40 -13.43 4.74
C ARG A 361 -13.17 -12.00 5.22
N GLU A 362 -11.93 -11.62 5.52
CA GLU A 362 -11.59 -10.26 5.95
C GLU A 362 -11.83 -9.24 4.82
N LEU A 363 -11.43 -9.56 3.59
CA LEU A 363 -11.72 -8.75 2.41
C LEU A 363 -13.22 -8.60 2.18
N ARG A 364 -13.98 -9.69 2.30
CA ARG A 364 -15.45 -9.68 2.21
C ARG A 364 -16.09 -8.76 3.24
N VAL A 365 -15.61 -8.78 4.49
CA VAL A 365 -16.12 -7.93 5.56
C VAL A 365 -15.83 -6.46 5.25
N ALA A 366 -14.58 -6.12 4.89
CA ALA A 366 -14.21 -4.76 4.52
C ALA A 366 -15.05 -4.24 3.34
N GLN A 367 -15.14 -5.02 2.25
CA GLN A 367 -15.90 -4.68 1.06
C GLN A 367 -17.41 -4.54 1.36
N ALA A 368 -18.00 -5.49 2.08
CA ALA A 368 -19.44 -5.46 2.38
C ALA A 368 -19.86 -4.21 3.17
N ASN A 369 -19.01 -3.75 4.10
CA ASN A 369 -19.27 -2.53 4.85
C ASN A 369 -19.23 -1.29 3.95
N ILE A 370 -18.23 -1.18 3.08
CA ILE A 370 -18.13 -0.05 2.14
C ILE A 370 -19.32 -0.05 1.19
N LEU A 371 -19.68 -1.22 0.63
CA LEU A 371 -20.83 -1.37 -0.26
C LEU A 371 -22.15 -1.01 0.43
N HIS A 372 -22.31 -1.37 1.71
CA HIS A 372 -23.49 -0.97 2.47
C HIS A 372 -23.58 0.56 2.61
N LEU A 373 -22.50 1.23 2.96
CA LEU A 373 -22.45 2.69 3.05
C LEU A 373 -22.75 3.33 1.69
N MET A 374 -22.11 2.87 0.61
CA MET A 374 -22.37 3.37 -0.74
C MET A 374 -23.85 3.22 -1.12
N SER A 375 -24.47 2.09 -0.80
CA SER A 375 -25.90 1.89 -1.03
C SER A 375 -26.74 2.89 -0.23
N VAL A 376 -26.49 3.05 1.07
CA VAL A 376 -27.27 3.94 1.94
C VAL A 376 -27.12 5.40 1.50
N HIS A 377 -25.89 5.86 1.24
CA HIS A 377 -25.61 7.23 0.79
C HIS A 377 -26.18 7.49 -0.61
N GLY A 378 -25.96 6.56 -1.54
CA GLY A 378 -26.52 6.63 -2.89
C GLY A 378 -28.04 6.72 -2.91
N TYR A 379 -28.74 5.88 -2.12
CA TYR A 379 -30.21 5.97 -2.05
C TYR A 379 -30.71 7.23 -1.33
N ARG A 380 -30.02 7.71 -0.30
CA ARG A 380 -30.35 9.02 0.31
C ARG A 380 -30.25 10.15 -0.71
N LYS A 381 -29.25 10.09 -1.60
CA LYS A 381 -29.13 11.01 -2.74
C LYS A 381 -30.28 10.87 -3.74
N THR A 382 -30.92 9.69 -3.84
CA THR A 382 -32.07 9.44 -4.73
C THR A 382 -33.42 9.83 -4.11
N ALA A 383 -33.53 9.89 -2.79
CA ALA A 383 -34.78 10.16 -2.08
C ALA A 383 -35.15 11.66 -2.16
N ARG A 384 -35.83 12.03 -3.26
CA ARG A 384 -36.65 13.23 -3.54
C ARG A 384 -36.33 14.53 -2.76
N SER A 385 -35.87 15.55 -3.47
CA SER A 385 -36.43 16.93 -3.49
C SER A 385 -35.42 18.06 -3.79
N GLN A 386 -34.14 17.76 -4.06
CA GLN A 386 -33.18 18.83 -4.28
C GLN A 386 -32.80 18.98 -5.75
N ARG A 387 -33.33 20.04 -6.38
CA ARG A 387 -32.93 20.50 -7.73
C ARG A 387 -31.44 20.86 -7.82
N GLN A 388 -30.76 20.98 -6.68
CA GLN A 388 -29.31 21.07 -6.54
C GLN A 388 -28.92 20.26 -5.31
N LEU A 389 -28.11 19.22 -5.49
CA LEU A 389 -27.54 18.45 -4.38
C LEU A 389 -26.81 19.42 -3.42
N PRO A 390 -26.86 19.20 -2.09
CA PRO A 390 -26.02 19.93 -1.17
C PRO A 390 -24.56 19.76 -1.59
N ARG A 391 -23.78 20.85 -1.52
CA ARG A 391 -22.33 20.80 -1.75
C ARG A 391 -21.71 19.73 -0.85
N GLY A 392 -20.86 18.88 -1.43
CA GLY A 392 -20.12 17.83 -0.71
C GLY A 392 -20.70 16.41 -0.79
N LEU A 393 -21.93 16.19 -1.27
CA LEU A 393 -22.45 14.82 -1.43
C LEU A 393 -21.68 14.01 -2.50
N ASP A 394 -21.22 14.68 -3.55
CA ASP A 394 -20.42 14.02 -4.59
C ASP A 394 -19.03 13.63 -4.07
N GLU A 395 -18.46 14.45 -3.19
CA GLU A 395 -17.18 14.17 -2.53
C GLU A 395 -17.31 12.96 -1.57
N GLU A 396 -18.43 12.83 -0.87
CA GLU A 396 -18.68 11.67 0.01
C GLU A 396 -18.83 10.37 -0.80
N MET A 397 -19.61 10.39 -1.89
CA MET A 397 -19.74 9.24 -2.79
C MET A 397 -18.42 8.88 -3.46
N HIS A 398 -17.67 9.89 -3.90
CA HIS A 398 -16.33 9.70 -4.45
C HIS A 398 -15.39 9.10 -3.39
N SER A 399 -15.38 9.62 -2.16
CA SER A 399 -14.56 9.10 -1.07
C SER A 399 -14.89 7.63 -0.76
N LEU A 400 -16.15 7.22 -0.79
CA LEU A 400 -16.53 5.82 -0.60
C LEU A 400 -16.10 4.94 -1.78
N ALA A 401 -16.13 5.45 -3.01
CA ALA A 401 -15.63 4.74 -4.18
C ALA A 401 -14.10 4.59 -4.16
N VAL A 402 -13.37 5.64 -3.75
CA VAL A 402 -11.93 5.59 -3.48
C VAL A 402 -11.63 4.55 -2.38
N GLU A 403 -12.44 4.52 -1.32
CA GLU A 403 -12.34 3.51 -0.25
C GLU A 403 -12.59 2.08 -0.75
N LEU A 404 -13.61 1.86 -1.58
CA LEU A 404 -13.87 0.57 -2.20
C LEU A 404 -12.68 0.11 -3.05
N ASN A 405 -12.21 0.99 -3.93
CA ASN A 405 -11.10 0.76 -4.83
C ASN A 405 -9.80 0.42 -4.08
N ALA A 406 -9.52 1.14 -3.00
CA ALA A 406 -8.34 0.91 -2.17
C ALA A 406 -8.38 -0.41 -1.36
N ASN A 407 -9.58 -0.99 -1.16
CA ASN A 407 -9.77 -2.23 -0.40
C ASN A 407 -10.23 -3.40 -1.29
N THR A 408 -10.12 -3.26 -2.61
CA THR A 408 -10.55 -4.27 -3.57
C THR A 408 -9.43 -4.60 -4.56
N PRO A 409 -9.02 -5.87 -4.67
CA PRO A 409 -8.08 -6.32 -5.69
C PRO A 409 -8.54 -5.97 -7.12
N THR A 410 -7.61 -5.89 -8.06
CA THR A 410 -7.91 -5.62 -9.48
C THR A 410 -8.84 -6.67 -10.13
N PRO A 411 -8.77 -7.98 -9.79
CA PRO A 411 -9.72 -9.01 -10.23
C PRO A 411 -11.12 -8.87 -9.65
N GLY A 412 -11.34 -7.85 -8.82
CA GLY A 412 -12.67 -7.43 -8.41
C GLY A 412 -13.07 -7.80 -7.00
N VAL A 413 -14.33 -7.53 -6.70
CA VAL A 413 -14.93 -7.83 -5.40
C VAL A 413 -15.12 -9.33 -5.21
N ILE A 414 -15.00 -9.78 -3.98
CA ILE A 414 -15.28 -11.18 -3.66
C ILE A 414 -16.78 -11.35 -3.50
N ALA A 415 -17.40 -12.11 -4.41
CA ALA A 415 -18.84 -12.34 -4.42
C ALA A 415 -19.34 -12.93 -3.08
N GLN A 416 -20.47 -12.41 -2.61
CA GLN A 416 -21.17 -12.88 -1.41
C GLN A 416 -22.65 -13.13 -1.74
N PRO A 417 -23.24 -14.26 -1.33
CA PRO A 417 -24.62 -14.62 -1.70
C PRO A 417 -25.70 -13.61 -1.26
N ASN A 418 -25.44 -12.80 -0.23
CA ASN A 418 -26.46 -12.01 0.48
C ASN A 418 -26.14 -10.51 0.57
N LYS A 419 -25.24 -9.98 -0.27
CA LYS A 419 -24.83 -8.56 -0.22
C LYS A 419 -25.31 -7.77 -1.45
N PRO A 420 -25.60 -6.47 -1.28
CA PRO A 420 -26.31 -5.68 -2.30
C PRO A 420 -25.38 -5.18 -3.42
N PHE A 421 -24.59 -6.06 -4.05
CA PHE A 421 -23.73 -5.69 -5.18
C PHE A 421 -24.54 -5.01 -6.29
N GLU A 422 -25.74 -5.56 -6.57
CA GLU A 422 -26.67 -5.03 -7.58
C GLU A 422 -27.09 -3.59 -7.28
N LYS A 423 -27.44 -3.30 -6.01
CA LYS A 423 -27.90 -1.96 -5.61
C LYS A 423 -26.79 -0.92 -5.73
N VAL A 424 -25.57 -1.29 -5.34
CA VAL A 424 -24.41 -0.38 -5.42
C VAL A 424 -24.04 -0.13 -6.87
N LEU A 425 -24.11 -1.14 -7.73
CA LEU A 425 -23.76 -1.01 -9.13
C LEU A 425 -24.68 -0.01 -9.86
N PHE A 426 -25.99 -0.04 -9.58
CA PHE A 426 -26.91 1.00 -10.06
C PHE A 426 -26.54 2.40 -9.54
N VAL A 427 -26.23 2.51 -8.24
CA VAL A 427 -25.84 3.78 -7.63
C VAL A 427 -24.60 4.35 -8.33
N ILE A 428 -23.55 3.55 -8.54
CA ILE A 428 -22.32 4.04 -9.16
C ILE A 428 -22.54 4.38 -10.64
N ALA A 429 -23.27 3.56 -11.40
CA ALA A 429 -23.58 3.87 -12.79
C ALA A 429 -24.28 5.23 -12.92
N ARG A 430 -25.24 5.50 -12.03
CA ARG A 430 -25.91 6.80 -11.94
C ARG A 430 -24.95 7.93 -11.54
N GLU A 431 -24.06 7.71 -10.57
CA GLU A 431 -23.06 8.71 -10.19
C GLU A 431 -22.14 9.10 -11.35
N VAL A 432 -21.73 8.13 -12.19
CA VAL A 432 -20.98 8.43 -13.43
C VAL A 432 -21.79 9.37 -14.32
N HIS A 433 -23.04 9.03 -14.60
CA HIS A 433 -23.92 9.87 -15.42
C HIS A 433 -24.09 11.29 -14.85
N ASP A 434 -24.37 11.39 -13.55
CA ASP A 434 -24.59 12.65 -12.85
C ASP A 434 -23.34 13.52 -12.83
N ILE A 435 -22.14 12.94 -12.67
CA ILE A 435 -20.88 13.69 -12.70
C ILE A 435 -20.55 14.15 -14.12
N VAL A 436 -20.66 13.26 -15.12
CA VAL A 436 -20.37 13.61 -16.52
C VAL A 436 -21.26 14.77 -16.98
N ASN A 437 -22.55 14.73 -16.65
CA ASN A 437 -23.49 15.78 -17.05
C ASN A 437 -23.25 17.12 -16.33
N ARG A 438 -22.74 17.10 -15.08
CA ARG A 438 -22.56 18.32 -14.29
C ARG A 438 -21.17 18.93 -14.40
N HIS A 439 -20.15 18.10 -14.55
CA HIS A 439 -18.74 18.49 -14.46
C HIS A 439 -17.92 18.17 -15.70
N GLY A 440 -18.48 17.42 -16.66
CA GLY A 440 -17.77 16.97 -17.86
C GLY A 440 -17.16 15.57 -17.70
N ALA A 441 -16.78 14.97 -18.83
CA ALA A 441 -16.34 13.58 -18.89
C ALA A 441 -14.90 13.36 -18.37
N THR A 442 -14.10 14.42 -18.32
CA THR A 442 -12.71 14.41 -17.85
C THR A 442 -12.55 14.64 -16.35
N HIS A 443 -13.65 14.81 -15.61
CA HIS A 443 -13.59 15.03 -14.17
C HIS A 443 -12.99 13.82 -13.43
N ASP A 444 -12.08 14.05 -12.49
CA ASP A 444 -11.29 13.01 -11.79
C ASP A 444 -12.14 11.89 -11.19
N PHE A 445 -13.35 12.21 -10.73
CA PHE A 445 -14.29 11.24 -10.14
C PHE A 445 -14.72 10.15 -11.12
N VAL A 446 -14.79 10.46 -12.42
CA VAL A 446 -15.21 9.51 -13.47
C VAL A 446 -14.27 8.31 -13.49
N SER A 447 -12.96 8.54 -13.46
CA SER A 447 -11.96 7.45 -13.44
C SER A 447 -12.14 6.51 -12.23
N THR A 448 -12.41 7.08 -11.05
CA THR A 448 -12.62 6.32 -9.81
C THR A 448 -13.88 5.47 -9.89
N TYR A 449 -14.98 6.03 -10.40
CA TYR A 449 -16.23 5.28 -10.55
C TYR A 449 -16.13 4.19 -11.62
N LEU A 450 -15.43 4.43 -12.73
CA LEU A 450 -15.17 3.40 -13.74
C LEU A 450 -14.33 2.25 -13.16
N GLN A 451 -13.32 2.55 -12.35
CA GLN A 451 -12.56 1.52 -11.62
C GLN A 451 -13.45 0.72 -10.66
N SER A 452 -14.36 1.39 -9.94
CA SER A 452 -15.31 0.72 -9.04
C SER A 452 -16.29 -0.17 -9.80
N LEU A 453 -16.83 0.30 -10.92
CA LEU A 453 -17.70 -0.50 -11.80
C LEU A 453 -16.94 -1.71 -12.34
N TYR A 454 -15.73 -1.53 -12.86
CA TYR A 454 -14.89 -2.62 -13.35
C TYR A 454 -14.71 -3.70 -12.29
N ARG A 455 -14.28 -3.33 -11.07
CA ARG A 455 -14.08 -4.26 -9.97
C ARG A 455 -15.38 -4.96 -9.53
N LEU A 456 -16.52 -4.28 -9.59
CA LEU A 456 -17.81 -4.88 -9.27
C LEU A 456 -18.25 -5.88 -10.34
N MET A 457 -18.16 -5.50 -11.63
CA MET A 457 -18.62 -6.30 -12.76
C MET A 457 -17.85 -7.61 -12.95
N LEU A 458 -16.64 -7.74 -12.41
CA LEU A 458 -15.92 -9.01 -12.42
C LEU A 458 -16.61 -10.09 -11.56
N ALA A 459 -17.57 -9.73 -10.68
CA ALA A 459 -18.45 -10.69 -10.02
C ALA A 459 -19.63 -11.08 -10.95
N PRO A 460 -19.88 -12.37 -11.21
CA PRO A 460 -20.93 -12.81 -12.16
C PRO A 460 -22.35 -12.25 -11.91
N PRO A 461 -22.84 -12.10 -10.67
CA PRO A 461 -24.14 -11.46 -10.44
C PRO A 461 -24.17 -9.97 -10.83
N ALA A 462 -23.05 -9.27 -10.66
CA ALA A 462 -22.96 -7.83 -10.89
C ALA A 462 -22.94 -7.48 -12.38
N ILE A 463 -22.28 -8.28 -13.23
CA ILE A 463 -22.31 -8.05 -14.68
C ILE A 463 -23.72 -8.24 -15.26
N ASN A 464 -24.48 -9.24 -14.78
CA ASN A 464 -25.86 -9.43 -15.22
C ASN A 464 -26.73 -8.22 -14.88
N GLU A 465 -26.56 -7.67 -13.67
CA GLU A 465 -27.24 -6.45 -13.27
C GLU A 465 -26.84 -5.24 -14.12
N PHE A 466 -25.55 -5.09 -14.42
CA PHE A 466 -25.09 -4.00 -15.28
C PHE A 466 -25.70 -4.09 -16.68
N MET A 467 -25.75 -5.29 -17.25
CA MET A 467 -26.39 -5.53 -18.55
C MET A 467 -27.89 -5.21 -18.51
N ARG A 468 -28.57 -5.51 -17.39
CA ARG A 468 -29.96 -5.09 -17.18
C ARG A 468 -30.10 -3.57 -17.17
N ILE A 469 -29.25 -2.84 -16.44
CA ILE A 469 -29.26 -1.37 -16.39
C ILE A 469 -29.04 -0.78 -17.78
N LEU A 470 -28.08 -1.29 -18.54
CA LEU A 470 -27.82 -0.85 -19.92
C LEU A 470 -29.00 -1.14 -20.85
N THR A 471 -29.73 -2.24 -20.64
CA THR A 471 -30.90 -2.58 -21.45
C THR A 471 -32.09 -1.69 -21.12
N GLU A 472 -32.35 -1.44 -19.84
CA GLU A 472 -33.49 -0.64 -19.36
C GLU A 472 -33.30 0.87 -19.54
N ARG A 473 -32.05 1.36 -19.54
CA ARG A 473 -31.70 2.80 -19.57
C ARG A 473 -30.57 3.10 -20.56
N GLY A 474 -30.54 2.37 -21.68
CA GLY A 474 -29.46 2.42 -22.66
C GLY A 474 -29.18 3.82 -23.20
N GLU A 475 -30.21 4.61 -23.48
CA GLU A 475 -30.04 5.98 -24.01
C GLU A 475 -29.23 6.89 -23.05
N GLU A 476 -29.45 6.77 -21.74
CA GLU A 476 -28.74 7.57 -20.73
C GLU A 476 -27.27 7.15 -20.61
N TYR A 477 -27.04 5.85 -20.40
CA TYR A 477 -25.72 5.34 -20.05
C TYR A 477 -24.82 5.10 -21.26
N ILE A 478 -25.35 4.67 -22.41
CA ILE A 478 -24.55 4.52 -23.64
C ILE A 478 -24.08 5.89 -24.13
N SER A 479 -24.93 6.92 -24.06
CA SER A 479 -24.55 8.30 -24.38
C SER A 479 -23.42 8.79 -23.46
N THR A 480 -23.53 8.51 -22.15
CA THR A 480 -22.50 8.86 -21.17
C THR A 480 -21.17 8.17 -21.45
N ILE A 481 -21.20 6.86 -21.70
CA ILE A 481 -20.00 6.08 -22.05
C ILE A 481 -19.38 6.64 -23.34
N SER A 482 -20.19 6.96 -24.34
CA SER A 482 -19.72 7.53 -25.61
C SER A 482 -19.01 8.88 -25.40
N LYS A 483 -19.55 9.77 -24.54
CA LYS A 483 -18.90 11.04 -24.19
C LYS A 483 -17.53 10.82 -23.54
N ILE A 484 -17.45 9.90 -22.57
CA ILE A 484 -16.19 9.56 -21.88
C ILE A 484 -15.15 9.06 -22.90
N LEU A 485 -15.55 8.16 -23.79
CA LEU A 485 -14.64 7.61 -24.80
C LEU A 485 -14.21 8.66 -25.84
N ALA A 486 -15.12 9.56 -26.25
CA ALA A 486 -14.81 10.60 -27.23
C ALA A 486 -13.82 11.63 -26.68
N ASP A 487 -14.04 12.11 -25.45
CA ASP A 487 -13.17 13.11 -24.82
C ASP A 487 -11.80 12.50 -24.45
N GLY A 488 -11.74 11.22 -24.07
CA GLY A 488 -10.48 10.52 -23.82
C GLY A 488 -9.59 10.34 -25.06
N VAL A 489 -10.15 10.39 -26.27
CA VAL A 489 -9.40 10.28 -27.55
C VAL A 489 -8.89 11.65 -28.03
N GLN A 490 -9.54 12.76 -27.64
CA GLN A 490 -9.08 14.11 -28.03
C GLN A 490 -7.79 14.51 -27.32
N ASP A 491 -7.60 14.11 -26.06
CA ASP A 491 -6.35 14.36 -25.31
C ASP A 491 -5.14 13.61 -25.92
N THR A 492 -5.35 12.48 -26.59
CA THR A 492 -4.27 11.72 -27.25
C THR A 492 -3.85 12.33 -28.59
N GLN A 493 -4.73 13.06 -29.28
CA GLN A 493 -4.42 13.70 -30.56
C GLN A 493 -3.71 15.06 -30.41
N ALA A 494 -3.81 15.72 -29.24
CA ALA A 494 -3.11 16.97 -28.97
C ALA A 494 -1.59 16.80 -28.70
N ALA A 495 -1.10 15.56 -28.57
CA ALA A 495 0.28 15.24 -28.20
C ALA A 495 1.20 14.83 -29.37
N VAL A 496 0.75 14.94 -30.63
CA VAL A 496 1.61 14.72 -31.80
C VAL A 496 2.17 16.07 -32.27
N PRO A 497 3.47 16.37 -32.09
CA PRO A 497 4.06 17.52 -32.76
C PRO A 497 4.01 17.25 -34.25
N THR A 498 3.31 18.11 -34.98
CA THR A 498 3.41 18.19 -36.44
C THR A 498 4.88 18.45 -36.79
N ALA A 499 5.55 17.44 -37.34
CA ALA A 499 6.88 17.61 -37.90
C ALA A 499 6.81 18.67 -39.01
N PRO A 500 7.77 19.61 -39.09
CA PRO A 500 7.83 20.53 -40.21
C PRO A 500 8.16 19.73 -41.46
N VAL A 501 7.27 19.82 -42.45
CA VAL A 501 7.51 19.34 -43.80
C VAL A 501 8.70 20.13 -44.36
N VAL A 502 9.76 19.43 -44.76
CA VAL A 502 10.88 19.95 -45.56
C VAL A 502 10.47 20.01 -47.01
#